data_AF-A0AAD2E6X8-F1
#
_entry.id   AF-A0AAD2E6X8-F1
#
_cell.length_a   1.000
_cell.length_b   1.000
_cell.length_c   1.000
_cell.angle_alpha   90.00
_cell.angle_beta   90.00
_cell.angle_gamma   90.00
#
_symmetry.space_group_name_H-M   'P 1'
#
loop_
_entity.id
_entity.type
_entity.pdbx_description
1 polymer ?
#
loop_
_entity_poly.entity_id
_entity_poly.type
_entity_poly.pdbx_seq_one_letter_code
_entity_poly.pdbx_strand_id
1 'polypeptide(L)'
;MASASARPFCGLAKNFWSRNDRLQIRTVISSRNGDDELPVFCVAAILIMNRQKITKETRSIDDLIKIFNDNLLKIRVKSCVHSAIKLRKKYIYKMIKSRTPAQNSN
;
A
#
# COMPACT_ATOMS: atom_id res chain seq x y z
N MET A 1 32.44 -23.22 23.21
CA MET A 1 30.97 -23.33 23.39
C MET A 1 30.35 -22.00 23.01
N ALA A 2 29.64 -21.95 21.88
CA ALA A 2 29.05 -20.71 21.36
C ALA A 2 27.65 -20.49 21.97
N SER A 3 27.44 -19.34 22.60
CA SER A 3 26.09 -18.89 23.02
C SER A 3 25.54 -17.92 21.97
N ALA A 4 24.79 -18.45 21.01
CA ALA A 4 23.95 -17.65 20.15
C ALA A 4 22.64 -17.36 20.90
N SER A 5 22.47 -16.10 21.31
CA SER A 5 21.21 -15.58 21.89
C SER A 5 20.11 -15.67 20.83
N ALA A 6 19.33 -16.75 20.86
CA ALA A 6 18.12 -16.93 20.08
C ALA A 6 17.01 -16.02 20.62
N ARG A 7 17.00 -14.74 20.19
CA ARG A 7 15.82 -13.88 20.34
C ARG A 7 14.89 -14.18 19.15
N PRO A 8 13.66 -14.66 19.38
CA PRO A 8 12.75 -14.94 18.28
C PRO A 8 12.29 -13.63 17.65
N PHE A 9 12.53 -13.49 16.35
CA PHE A 9 11.92 -12.44 15.54
C PHE A 9 10.40 -12.64 15.56
N CYS A 10 9.69 -11.65 16.12
CA CYS A 10 8.28 -11.31 15.89
C CYS A 10 7.28 -12.43 15.49
N GLY A 11 7.22 -13.57 16.17
CA GLY A 11 6.01 -14.40 16.28
C GLY A 11 5.24 -14.80 15.01
N LEU A 12 5.79 -14.68 13.80
CA LEU A 12 5.08 -15.05 12.56
C LEU A 12 5.24 -16.54 12.29
N ALA A 13 4.46 -17.34 13.02
CA ALA A 13 4.22 -18.72 12.65
C ALA A 13 3.17 -18.79 11.51
N LYS A 14 3.51 -19.57 10.47
CA LYS A 14 2.70 -20.07 9.35
C LYS A 14 2.39 -19.12 8.16
N ASN A 15 3.14 -19.38 7.09
CA ASN A 15 2.73 -19.48 5.68
C ASN A 15 1.52 -18.63 5.24
N PHE A 16 1.78 -17.37 4.87
CA PHE A 16 0.78 -16.40 4.42
C PHE A 16 0.20 -16.63 3.00
N TRP A 17 0.63 -17.67 2.30
CA TRP A 17 0.32 -17.86 0.88
C TRP A 17 -0.61 -19.05 0.68
N SER A 18 -1.78 -18.99 1.31
CA SER A 18 -2.93 -19.80 0.90
C SER A 18 -3.95 -18.89 0.22
N ARG A 19 -3.97 -19.01 -1.11
CA ARG A 19 -5.05 -18.69 -2.05
C ARG A 19 -6.28 -18.03 -1.40
N ASN A 20 -6.27 -16.70 -1.36
CA ASN A 20 -7.43 -15.94 -0.95
C ASN A 20 -7.55 -14.64 -1.76
N ASP A 21 -8.07 -14.79 -2.98
CA ASP A 21 -8.35 -13.73 -3.95
C ASP A 21 -9.43 -12.73 -3.48
N ARG A 22 -10.01 -12.91 -2.27
CA ARG A 22 -11.20 -12.16 -1.84
C ARG A 22 -11.15 -11.52 -0.44
N LEU A 23 -10.17 -11.81 0.44
CA LEU A 23 -10.15 -11.21 1.80
C LEU A 23 -8.91 -10.35 2.14
N GLN A 24 -8.01 -10.08 1.19
CA GLN A 24 -6.85 -9.17 1.41
C GLN A 24 -7.18 -7.66 1.28
N ILE A 25 -8.46 -7.29 1.25
CA ILE A 25 -8.90 -5.88 1.29
C ILE A 25 -9.36 -5.47 2.70
N ARG A 26 -9.59 -6.43 3.61
CA ARG A 26 -10.30 -6.17 4.88
C ARG A 26 -9.42 -6.13 6.13
N THR A 27 -8.12 -6.34 6.02
CA THR A 27 -7.26 -6.44 7.21
C THR A 27 -6.41 -5.18 7.36
N VAL A 28 -6.69 -4.44 8.44
CA VAL A 28 -5.98 -3.25 8.98
C VAL A 28 -6.43 -1.86 8.49
N ILE A 29 -7.74 -1.60 8.41
CA ILE A 29 -8.25 -0.22 8.54
C ILE A 29 -9.47 -0.23 9.47
N SER A 30 -9.23 -0.02 10.77
CA SER A 30 -10.29 0.40 11.69
C SER A 30 -10.65 1.84 11.39
N SER A 31 -11.43 2.08 10.32
CA SER A 31 -12.18 3.33 10.16
C SER A 31 -13.54 3.10 10.79
N ARG A 32 -13.79 3.76 11.92
CA ARG A 32 -15.05 3.65 12.66
C ARG A 32 -16.25 4.23 11.91
N ASN A 33 -16.14 4.77 10.69
CA ASN A 33 -17.29 5.15 9.85
C ASN A 33 -16.91 5.32 8.36
N GLY A 34 -17.40 4.43 7.49
CA GLY A 34 -17.79 4.66 6.09
C GLY A 34 -16.73 4.97 5.02
N ASP A 35 -16.42 3.98 4.17
CA ASP A 35 -16.10 4.04 2.72
C ASP A 35 -15.16 5.12 2.13
N ASP A 36 -14.40 5.87 2.94
CA ASP A 36 -13.40 6.77 2.37
C ASP A 36 -12.15 5.98 1.97
N GLU A 37 -12.03 5.66 0.68
CA GLU A 37 -10.84 5.05 0.07
C GLU A 37 -9.68 6.05 -0.08
N LEU A 38 -9.91 7.35 0.13
CA LEU A 38 -8.91 8.39 -0.05
C LEU A 38 -7.60 8.16 0.74
N PRO A 39 -7.61 7.65 1.99
CA PRO A 39 -6.38 7.34 2.72
C PRO A 39 -5.48 6.35 1.96
N VAL A 40 -6.04 5.34 1.29
CA VAL A 40 -5.27 4.38 0.49
C VAL A 40 -4.59 5.09 -0.68
N PHE A 41 -5.32 5.97 -1.36
CA PHE A 41 -4.77 6.78 -2.44
C PHE A 41 -3.74 7.81 -1.96
N CYS A 42 -3.87 8.33 -0.74
CA CYS A 42 -2.86 9.19 -0.11
C CYS A 42 -1.56 8.43 0.15
N VAL A 43 -1.62 7.21 0.69
CA VAL A 43 -0.42 6.37 0.86
C VAL A 43 0.25 6.09 -0.49
N ALA A 44 -0.53 5.70 -1.50
CA ALA A 44 -0.01 5.50 -2.85
C ALA A 44 0.63 6.77 -3.45
N ALA A 45 0.01 7.94 -3.23
CA ALA A 45 0.57 9.22 -3.67
C ALA A 45 1.91 9.54 -2.97
N ILE A 46 2.01 9.32 -1.66
CA ILE A 46 3.26 9.53 -0.91
C ILE A 46 4.39 8.65 -1.45
N LEU A 47 4.10 7.38 -1.71
CA LEU A 47 5.04 6.42 -2.29
C LEU A 47 5.51 6.89 -3.68
N ILE A 48 4.59 7.29 -4.55
CA ILE A 48 4.91 7.78 -5.92
C ILE A 48 5.75 9.06 -5.86
N MET A 49 5.40 10.01 -5.00
CA MET A 49 6.08 11.30 -4.87
C MET A 49 7.51 11.15 -4.32
N ASN A 50 7.76 10.13 -3.50
CA ASN A 50 9.07 9.89 -2.88
C ASN A 50 9.82 8.68 -3.48
N ARG A 51 9.38 8.19 -4.66
CA ARG A 51 9.90 6.95 -5.27
C ARG A 51 11.42 6.86 -5.35
N GLN A 52 12.10 7.97 -5.68
CA GLN A 52 13.56 8.00 -5.83
C GLN A 52 14.27 7.72 -4.51
N LYS A 53 13.76 8.26 -3.40
CA LYS A 53 14.31 8.05 -2.07
C LYS A 53 14.05 6.63 -1.61
N ILE A 54 12.81 6.15 -1.76
CA ILE A 54 12.40 4.80 -1.38
C ILE A 54 13.26 3.77 -2.12
N THR A 55 13.32 3.81 -3.45
CA THR A 55 14.09 2.85 -4.25
C THR A 55 15.59 2.85 -3.91
N LYS A 56 16.15 3.99 -3.50
CA LYS A 56 17.57 4.09 -3.14
C LYS A 56 17.86 3.57 -1.72
N GLU A 57 16.96 3.81 -0.77
CA GLU A 57 17.20 3.62 0.66
C GLU A 57 16.59 2.33 1.23
N THR A 58 15.62 1.71 0.55
CA THR A 58 14.99 0.46 1.04
C THR A 58 15.58 -0.78 0.37
N ARG A 59 16.06 -1.74 1.15
CA ARG A 59 16.45 -3.09 0.71
C ARG A 59 15.48 -4.16 1.18
N SER A 60 14.73 -3.88 2.25
CA SER A 60 13.63 -4.72 2.74
C SER A 60 12.39 -3.91 3.06
N ILE A 61 11.30 -4.60 3.40
CA ILE A 61 10.08 -3.97 3.90
C ILE A 61 10.32 -3.29 5.25
N ASP A 62 11.21 -3.81 6.10
CA ASP A 62 11.57 -3.21 7.39
C ASP A 62 12.16 -1.81 7.20
N ASP A 63 12.98 -1.61 6.17
CA ASP A 63 13.52 -0.28 5.84
C ASP A 63 12.41 0.70 5.46
N LEU A 64 11.40 0.22 4.72
CA LEU A 64 10.24 1.04 4.36
C LEU A 64 9.43 1.43 5.60
N ILE A 65 9.17 0.47 6.49
CA ILE A 65 8.48 0.71 7.77
C ILE A 65 9.25 1.76 8.58
N LYS A 66 10.56 1.60 8.71
CA LYS A 66 11.44 2.54 9.42
C LYS A 66 11.37 3.94 8.81
N ILE A 67 11.47 4.06 7.48
CA ILE A 67 11.38 5.34 6.77
C ILE A 67 10.06 6.09 7.04
N PHE A 68 8.94 5.37 7.13
CA PHE A 68 7.65 5.96 7.47
C PHE A 68 7.57 6.37 8.95
N ASN A 69 8.01 5.52 9.87
CA ASN A 69 8.00 5.81 11.31
C ASN A 69 8.90 6.99 11.66
N ASP A 70 10.09 7.06 11.04
CA ASP A 70 11.07 8.13 11.24
C ASP A 70 10.69 9.42 10.46
N ASN A 71 9.55 9.44 9.75
CA ASN A 71 9.07 10.56 8.95
C ASN A 71 10.10 11.09 7.92
N LEU A 72 10.90 10.19 7.33
CA LEU A 72 11.99 10.56 6.42
C LEU A 72 11.51 10.96 5.02
N LEU A 73 10.22 10.79 4.72
CA LEU A 73 9.61 11.15 3.45
C LEU A 73 9.12 12.61 3.45
N LYS A 74 9.28 13.31 2.34
CA LYS A 74 8.72 14.66 2.20
C LYS A 74 7.22 14.55 1.91
N ILE A 75 6.38 14.87 2.90
CA ILE A 75 4.92 14.85 2.76
C ILE A 75 4.42 16.29 2.62
N ARG A 76 4.09 16.68 1.38
CA ARG A 76 3.39 17.94 1.09
C ARG A 76 1.89 17.67 1.03
N VAL A 77 1.17 17.88 2.12
CA VAL A 77 -0.24 17.47 2.28
C VAL A 77 -1.12 17.90 1.10
N LYS A 78 -1.12 19.19 0.72
CA LYS A 78 -1.93 19.70 -0.40
C LYS A 78 -1.62 18.96 -1.72
N SER A 79 -0.35 18.80 -2.06
CA SER A 79 0.08 18.11 -3.28
C SER A 79 -0.22 16.60 -3.23
N CYS A 80 -0.08 15.98 -2.06
CA CYS A 80 -0.42 14.58 -1.83
C CYS A 80 -1.91 14.33 -2.06
N VAL A 81 -2.78 15.11 -1.41
CA VAL A 81 -4.24 14.99 -1.55
C VAL A 81 -4.66 15.20 -3.01
N HIS A 82 -4.11 16.22 -3.69
CA HIS A 82 -4.41 16.44 -5.11
C HIS A 82 -4.00 15.25 -5.98
N SER A 83 -2.82 14.68 -5.72
CA SER A 83 -2.31 13.50 -6.43
C SER A 83 -3.13 12.25 -6.14
N ALA A 84 -3.57 12.07 -4.90
CA ALA A 84 -4.44 10.98 -4.47
C ALA A 84 -5.81 11.02 -5.17
N ILE A 85 -6.44 12.20 -5.24
CA ILE A 85 -7.71 12.39 -5.97
C ILE A 85 -7.53 12.05 -7.46
N LYS A 86 -6.43 12.48 -8.07
CA LYS A 86 -6.11 12.16 -9.47
C LYS A 86 -5.92 10.66 -9.67
N LEU A 87 -5.23 10.00 -8.76
CA LEU A 87 -5.00 8.56 -8.79
C LEU A 87 -6.32 7.78 -8.64
N ARG A 88 -7.18 8.20 -7.72
CA ARG A 88 -8.53 7.64 -7.52
C ARG A 88 -9.37 7.71 -8.78
N LYS A 89 -9.46 8.89 -9.41
CA LYS A 89 -10.19 9.08 -10.68
C LYS A 89 -9.65 8.15 -11.79
N LYS A 90 -8.32 8.03 -11.90
CA LYS A 90 -7.67 7.16 -12.89
C LYS A 90 -7.98 5.68 -12.64
N TYR A 91 -7.96 5.26 -11.38
CA TYR A 91 -8.26 3.88 -10.98
C TYR A 91 -9.72 3.52 -11.31
N ILE A 92 -10.68 4.37 -10.90
CA ILE A 92 -12.11 4.18 -11.19
C ILE A 92 -12.36 4.12 -12.70
N TYR A 93 -11.79 5.05 -13.48
CA TYR A 93 -11.90 5.04 -14.94
C TYR A 93 -11.41 3.72 -15.55
N LYS A 94 -10.25 3.23 -15.11
CA LYS A 94 -9.72 1.94 -15.58
C LYS A 94 -10.63 0.78 -15.20
N MET A 95 -11.16 0.75 -13.99
CA MET A 95 -12.08 -0.30 -13.54
C MET A 95 -13.38 -0.35 -14.34
N ILE A 96 -13.96 0.80 -14.68
CA ILE A 96 -15.17 0.87 -15.51
C ILE A 96 -14.85 0.38 -16.92
N LYS A 97 -13.78 0.90 -17.53
CA LYS A 97 -13.36 0.51 -18.88
C LYS A 97 -13.04 -0.98 -19.00
N SER A 98 -12.44 -1.60 -17.99
CA SER A 98 -12.14 -3.03 -18.00
C SER A 98 -13.35 -3.92 -17.73
N ARG A 99 -14.47 -3.36 -17.27
CA ARG A 99 -15.71 -4.09 -17.01
C ARG A 99 -16.70 -4.06 -18.18
N THR A 100 -16.51 -3.18 -19.16
CA THR A 100 -17.27 -3.23 -20.41
C THR A 100 -16.71 -4.36 -21.27
N PRO A 101 -17.40 -5.52 -21.41
CA PRO A 101 -17.00 -6.49 -22.41
C PRO A 101 -17.23 -5.86 -23.78
N ALA A 102 -16.40 -6.18 -24.76
CA ALA A 102 -16.75 -5.96 -26.16
C ALA A 102 -17.96 -6.83 -26.49
N GLN A 103 -19.18 -6.37 -26.17
CA GLN A 103 -20.40 -6.87 -26.76
C GLN A 103 -20.63 -6.11 -28.06
N ASN A 104 -20.09 -6.67 -29.14
CA ASN A 104 -20.52 -6.53 -30.53
C ASN A 104 -20.08 -7.85 -31.18
N SER A 105 -20.86 -8.94 -31.15
CA SER A 105 -22.06 -9.23 -31.94
C SER A 105 -21.79 -9.30 -33.45
N ASN A 106 -21.90 -10.55 -33.94
CA ASN A 106 -22.36 -11.06 -35.25
C ASN A 106 -21.74 -10.54 -36.55
#